data_AF-G3A9K0-F1
#
_entry.id   AF-G3A9K0-F1
#
_cell.length_a   1.000
_cell.length_b   1.000
_cell.length_c   1.000
_cell.angle_alpha   90.00
_cell.angle_beta   90.00
_cell.angle_gamma   90.00
#
_symmetry.space_group_name_H-M   'P 1'
#
loop_
_entity.id
_entity.type
_entity.pdbx_description
1 polymer ?
#
loop_
_entity_poly.entity_id
_entity_poly.type
_entity_poly.pdbx_seq_one_letter_code
_entity_poly.pdbx_strand_id
1 'polypeptide(L)'
;MFNGFQAVPGAVVPYSYDALLVALSYLISVSGAYVGLRWSRRLRNNHGRIDIDRLICASVALGGVAVWSMHFIGMAAYRTPVRLEFDLFMTVVSLLVVMLFAGAGLAMASRTTGNRPGNIARGGMLAGLGVAVMHYTGMAAVHTNSAFDWDPTIIALSVLIAVVVSIVALWLATSVKTRAQQLGAAVLMGVAVCGMHYTGMMAGTMICTGRTYSPSLFAIEGDNIGYVVFGLAASILMVILVIEITHRAQASRPMASGGGTR
;
A
#
# COMPACT_ATOMS: atom_id res chain seq x y z
N MET A 1 -0.32 29.02 -7.94
CA MET A 1 0.72 28.52 -7.02
C MET A 1 2.11 28.48 -7.65
N PHE A 2 2.24 28.36 -8.98
CA PHE A 2 3.54 28.28 -9.68
C PHE A 2 3.72 29.40 -10.74
N ASN A 3 3.35 30.64 -10.42
CA ASN A 3 3.44 31.74 -11.36
C ASN A 3 4.90 32.03 -11.73
N GLY A 4 5.20 32.09 -13.02
CA GLY A 4 6.54 32.44 -13.53
C GLY A 4 7.49 31.26 -13.76
N PHE A 5 7.08 30.01 -13.50
CA PHE A 5 7.91 28.86 -13.86
C PHE A 5 7.99 28.72 -15.40
N GLN A 6 9.21 28.67 -15.92
CA GLN A 6 9.50 28.41 -17.32
C GLN A 6 10.08 27.00 -17.43
N ALA A 7 9.42 26.13 -18.21
CA ALA A 7 9.86 24.74 -18.42
C ALA A 7 11.05 24.68 -19.40
N VAL A 8 12.18 25.24 -18.97
CA VAL A 8 13.44 25.26 -19.73
C VAL A 8 14.24 23.99 -19.39
N PRO A 9 14.96 23.36 -20.35
CA PRO A 9 15.83 22.24 -20.05
C PRO A 9 16.80 22.55 -18.90
N GLY A 10 16.91 21.64 -17.93
CA GLY A 10 17.75 21.79 -16.74
C GLY A 10 17.10 22.56 -15.57
N ALA A 11 15.91 23.13 -15.75
CA ALA A 11 15.21 23.79 -14.65
C ALA A 11 14.70 22.77 -13.62
N VAL A 12 14.96 23.02 -12.34
CA VAL A 12 14.38 22.26 -11.23
C VAL A 12 12.91 22.62 -11.10
N VAL A 13 12.05 21.61 -11.14
CA VAL A 13 10.60 21.80 -11.11
C VAL A 13 10.13 22.04 -9.66
N PRO A 14 9.50 23.18 -9.34
CA PRO A 14 8.99 23.42 -8.01
C PRO A 14 7.79 22.53 -7.73
N TYR A 15 7.63 22.14 -6.46
CA TYR A 15 6.50 21.30 -6.04
C TYR A 15 5.91 21.80 -4.72
N SER A 16 4.67 21.39 -4.47
CA SER A 16 3.97 21.62 -3.21
C SER A 16 3.01 20.47 -2.94
N TYR A 17 2.69 20.22 -1.66
CA TYR A 17 1.73 19.19 -1.30
C TYR A 17 0.33 19.74 -1.06
N ASP A 18 -0.66 19.10 -1.67
CA ASP A 18 -2.07 19.29 -1.35
C ASP A 18 -2.40 18.60 -0.02
N ALA A 19 -2.59 19.39 1.04
CA ALA A 19 -2.79 18.89 2.39
C ALA A 19 -4.02 17.96 2.52
N LEU A 20 -5.07 18.18 1.71
CA LEU A 20 -6.26 17.32 1.74
C LEU A 20 -5.93 15.94 1.21
N LEU A 21 -5.24 15.84 0.07
CA LEU A 21 -4.84 14.55 -0.51
C LEU A 21 -3.82 13.82 0.36
N VAL A 22 -2.90 14.54 1.01
CA VAL A 22 -2.00 13.96 2.04
C VAL A 22 -2.80 13.35 3.19
N ALA A 23 -3.84 14.05 3.67
CA ALA A 23 -4.70 13.53 4.72
C ALA A 23 -5.51 12.30 4.25
N LEU A 24 -6.06 12.33 3.04
CA LEU A 24 -6.82 11.20 2.46
C LEU A 24 -5.93 9.97 2.24
N SER A 25 -4.69 10.15 1.77
CA SER A 25 -3.73 9.05 1.58
C SER A 25 -3.38 8.38 2.91
N TYR A 26 -3.19 9.18 3.96
CA TYR A 26 -3.00 8.67 5.31
C TYR A 26 -4.23 7.93 5.85
N LEU A 27 -5.43 8.52 5.73
CA LEU A 27 -6.67 7.91 6.24
C LEU A 27 -6.99 6.58 5.56
N ILE A 28 -6.80 6.49 4.23
CA ILE A 28 -7.02 5.23 3.53
C ILE A 28 -5.96 4.19 3.92
N SER A 29 -4.72 4.63 4.17
CA SER A 29 -3.64 3.77 4.66
C SER A 29 -3.99 3.13 6.00
N VAL A 30 -4.42 3.96 6.96
CA VAL A 30 -4.86 3.50 8.29
C VAL A 30 -6.05 2.55 8.18
N SER A 31 -7.03 2.86 7.32
CA SER A 31 -8.21 2.04 7.12
C SER A 31 -7.87 0.66 6.55
N GLY A 32 -7.01 0.62 5.53
CA GLY A 32 -6.47 -0.62 4.95
C GLY A 32 -5.67 -1.44 5.96
N ALA A 33 -4.79 -0.78 6.72
CA ALA A 33 -3.99 -1.44 7.75
C ALA A 33 -4.89 -2.06 8.83
N TYR A 34 -5.92 -1.34 9.30
CA TYR A 34 -6.84 -1.84 10.32
C TYR A 34 -7.62 -3.07 9.85
N VAL A 35 -8.18 -3.03 8.63
CA VAL A 35 -8.90 -4.17 8.05
C VAL A 35 -7.95 -5.34 7.80
N GLY A 36 -6.75 -5.07 7.27
CA GLY A 36 -5.71 -6.06 7.04
C GLY A 36 -5.27 -6.78 8.32
N LEU A 37 -5.06 -6.05 9.42
CA LEU A 37 -4.72 -6.60 10.74
C LEU A 37 -5.84 -7.45 11.35
N ARG A 38 -7.10 -7.24 10.97
CA ARG A 38 -8.21 -8.10 11.39
C ARG A 38 -8.21 -9.41 10.64
N TRP A 39 -7.99 -9.35 9.32
CA TRP A 39 -7.95 -10.52 8.45
C TRP A 39 -6.67 -11.36 8.60
N SER A 40 -5.56 -10.75 9.02
CA SER A 40 -4.31 -11.47 9.33
C SER A 40 -4.41 -12.39 10.55
N ARG A 41 -5.40 -12.16 11.43
CA ARG A 41 -5.57 -12.97 12.65
C ARG A 41 -6.09 -14.35 12.29
N ARG A 42 -5.52 -15.36 12.94
CA ARG A 42 -5.86 -16.78 12.71
C ARG A 42 -5.73 -17.15 11.23
N LEU A 43 -4.72 -16.60 10.55
CA LEU A 43 -4.43 -16.92 9.16
C LEU A 43 -4.17 -18.41 8.96
N ARG A 44 -3.67 -19.11 9.99
CA ARG A 44 -3.56 -20.56 9.99
C ARG A 44 -4.62 -21.19 10.90
N ASN A 45 -5.21 -22.28 10.44
CA ASN A 45 -6.12 -23.10 11.23
C ASN A 45 -5.36 -24.00 12.23
N ASN A 46 -6.09 -24.75 13.06
CA ASN A 46 -5.50 -25.64 14.08
C ASN A 46 -4.58 -26.74 13.49
N HIS A 47 -4.72 -27.05 12.19
CA HIS A 47 -3.88 -28.01 11.46
C HIS A 47 -2.69 -27.34 10.75
N GLY A 48 -2.45 -26.04 10.98
CA GLY A 48 -1.35 -25.28 10.38
C GLY A 48 -1.55 -24.90 8.90
N ARG A 49 -2.69 -25.22 8.29
CA ARG A 49 -3.01 -24.83 6.90
C ARG A 49 -3.42 -23.37 6.84
N ILE A 50 -3.04 -22.68 5.76
CA ILE A 50 -3.40 -21.29 5.51
C ILE A 50 -4.88 -21.23 5.10
N ASP A 51 -5.61 -20.33 5.73
CA ASP A 51 -6.93 -19.90 5.31
C ASP A 51 -6.77 -18.91 4.13
N ILE A 52 -7.11 -19.37 2.93
CA ILE A 52 -6.86 -18.64 1.68
C ILE A 52 -7.70 -17.37 1.60
N ASP A 53 -8.96 -17.41 2.04
CA ASP A 53 -9.84 -16.25 2.04
C ASP A 53 -9.28 -15.15 2.93
N ARG A 54 -8.77 -15.54 4.11
CA ARG A 54 -8.08 -14.61 5.01
C ARG A 54 -6.80 -14.05 4.40
N LEU A 55 -6.01 -14.89 3.74
CA LEU A 55 -4.78 -14.46 3.10
C LEU A 55 -5.07 -13.43 2.01
N ILE A 56 -6.04 -13.70 1.13
CA ILE A 56 -6.41 -12.81 0.03
C ILE A 56 -6.92 -11.47 0.61
N CYS A 57 -7.89 -11.50 1.54
CA CYS A 57 -8.44 -10.28 2.12
C CYS A 57 -7.36 -9.45 2.85
N ALA A 58 -6.47 -10.10 3.61
CA ALA A 58 -5.36 -9.41 4.28
C ALA A 58 -4.36 -8.83 3.27
N SER A 59 -4.03 -9.54 2.20
CA SER A 59 -3.06 -9.09 1.18
C SER A 59 -3.61 -7.91 0.38
N VAL A 60 -4.89 -7.96 0.01
CA VAL A 60 -5.59 -6.86 -0.65
C VAL A 60 -5.66 -5.64 0.27
N ALA A 61 -6.04 -5.82 1.53
CA ALA A 61 -6.18 -4.70 2.47
C ALA A 61 -4.82 -4.08 2.87
N LEU A 62 -3.79 -4.89 3.15
CA LEU A 62 -2.46 -4.39 3.53
C LEU A 62 -1.68 -3.87 2.33
N GLY A 63 -1.57 -4.65 1.25
CA GLY A 63 -0.79 -4.25 0.08
C GLY A 63 -1.55 -3.28 -0.82
N GLY A 64 -2.74 -3.67 -1.26
CA GLY A 64 -3.52 -2.90 -2.22
C GLY A 64 -4.07 -1.59 -1.63
N VAL A 65 -4.83 -1.69 -0.54
CA VAL A 65 -5.46 -0.51 0.05
C VAL A 65 -4.46 0.31 0.87
N ALA A 66 -3.75 -0.32 1.82
CA ALA A 66 -2.96 0.44 2.77
C ALA A 66 -1.69 1.06 2.18
N VAL A 67 -1.03 0.37 1.24
CA VAL A 67 0.23 0.82 0.62
C VAL A 67 -0.02 1.39 -0.78
N TRP A 68 -0.68 0.64 -1.67
CA TRP A 68 -0.87 1.07 -3.07
C TRP A 68 -1.79 2.25 -3.25
N SER A 69 -2.97 2.23 -2.64
CA SER A 69 -3.87 3.37 -2.77
C SER A 69 -3.25 4.62 -2.13
N MET A 70 -2.62 4.47 -0.97
CA MET A 70 -1.89 5.54 -0.31
C MET A 70 -0.81 6.14 -1.23
N HIS A 71 0.00 5.32 -1.91
CA HIS A 71 1.07 5.81 -2.78
C HIS A 71 0.52 6.68 -3.90
N PHE A 72 -0.49 6.23 -4.64
CA PHE A 72 -1.04 6.99 -5.77
C PHE A 72 -1.84 8.22 -5.33
N ILE A 73 -2.51 8.19 -4.18
CA ILE A 73 -3.14 9.39 -3.61
C ILE A 73 -2.06 10.38 -3.12
N GLY A 74 -0.96 9.90 -2.55
CA GLY A 74 0.20 10.71 -2.18
C GLY A 74 0.89 11.34 -3.39
N MET A 75 0.99 10.59 -4.50
CA MET A 75 1.46 11.11 -5.78
C MET A 75 0.53 12.19 -6.34
N ALA A 76 -0.79 12.00 -6.26
CA ALA A 76 -1.76 13.04 -6.63
C ALA A 76 -1.67 14.28 -5.73
N ALA A 77 -1.22 14.12 -4.48
CA ALA A 77 -0.97 15.24 -3.58
C ALA A 77 0.27 16.05 -3.98
N TYR A 78 1.20 15.47 -4.75
CA TYR A 78 2.40 16.16 -5.24
C TYR A 78 2.04 17.06 -6.43
N ARG A 79 1.77 18.34 -6.14
CA ARG A 79 1.42 19.35 -7.14
C ARG A 79 2.67 19.96 -7.74
N THR A 80 2.70 20.05 -9.05
CA THR A 80 3.80 20.57 -9.85
C THR A 80 3.25 21.31 -11.08
N PRO A 81 3.95 22.31 -11.65
CA PRO A 81 3.50 23.02 -12.85
C PRO A 81 3.58 22.17 -14.13
N VAL A 82 4.23 21.01 -14.11
CA VAL A 82 4.29 20.10 -15.26
C VAL A 82 3.16 19.06 -15.20
N ARG A 83 2.66 18.64 -16.36
CA ARG A 83 1.66 17.57 -16.42
C ARG A 83 2.28 16.24 -16.00
N LEU A 84 1.60 15.54 -15.11
CA LEU A 84 1.91 14.17 -14.71
C LEU A 84 0.82 13.24 -15.22
N GLU A 85 1.25 12.19 -15.90
CA GLU A 85 0.38 11.09 -16.29
C GLU A 85 0.92 9.78 -15.77
N PHE A 86 0.02 8.83 -15.57
CA PHE A 86 0.37 7.52 -15.05
C PHE A 86 0.08 6.44 -16.07
N ASP A 87 1.12 5.68 -16.42
CA ASP A 87 0.98 4.49 -17.24
C ASP A 87 0.16 3.42 -16.51
N LEU A 88 -0.96 3.02 -17.11
CA LEU A 88 -1.88 2.06 -16.50
C LEU A 88 -1.21 0.69 -16.27
N PHE A 89 -0.36 0.23 -17.19
CA PHE A 89 0.27 -1.08 -17.08
C PHE A 89 1.22 -1.14 -15.88
N MET A 90 2.14 -0.19 -15.76
CA MET A 90 3.05 -0.10 -14.61
C MET A 90 2.29 0.11 -13.30
N THR A 91 1.21 0.89 -13.34
CA THR A 91 0.33 1.11 -12.18
C THR A 91 -0.29 -0.19 -11.69
N VAL A 92 -0.82 -1.03 -12.59
CA VAL A 92 -1.39 -2.34 -12.24
C VAL A 92 -0.30 -3.34 -11.81
N VAL A 93 0.85 -3.35 -12.48
CA VAL A 93 1.98 -4.21 -12.10
C VAL A 93 2.42 -3.90 -10.66
N SER A 94 2.55 -2.61 -10.30
CA SER A 94 2.92 -2.20 -8.94
C SER A 94 1.93 -2.69 -7.88
N LEU A 95 0.62 -2.69 -8.17
CA LEU A 95 -0.44 -3.22 -7.32
C LEU A 95 -0.28 -4.73 -7.08
N LEU A 96 -0.11 -5.49 -8.16
CA LEU A 96 0.02 -6.95 -8.09
C LEU A 96 1.27 -7.36 -7.32
N VAL A 97 2.38 -6.66 -7.54
CA VAL A 97 3.64 -6.91 -6.81
C VAL A 97 3.46 -6.72 -5.32
N VAL A 98 2.93 -5.58 -4.87
CA VAL A 98 2.81 -5.35 -3.42
C VAL A 98 1.83 -6.32 -2.76
N MET A 99 0.74 -6.67 -3.42
CA MET A 99 -0.22 -7.66 -2.90
C MET A 99 0.43 -9.04 -2.76
N LEU A 100 1.18 -9.49 -3.77
CA LEU A 100 1.87 -10.78 -3.76
C LEU A 100 2.90 -10.85 -2.63
N PHE A 101 3.75 -9.82 -2.51
CA PHE A 101 4.82 -9.79 -1.51
C PHE A 101 4.28 -9.58 -0.09
N ALA A 102 3.26 -8.75 0.10
CA ALA A 102 2.58 -8.60 1.39
C ALA A 102 1.93 -9.92 1.83
N GLY A 103 1.25 -10.62 0.91
CA GLY A 103 0.65 -11.93 1.18
C GLY A 103 1.68 -13.00 1.49
N ALA A 104 2.73 -13.13 0.67
CA ALA A 104 3.81 -14.08 0.90
C ALA A 104 4.54 -13.79 2.23
N GLY A 105 4.81 -12.53 2.54
CA GLY A 105 5.41 -12.09 3.79
C GLY A 105 4.54 -12.44 5.00
N LEU A 106 3.24 -12.18 4.91
CA LEU A 106 2.29 -12.49 5.97
C LEU A 106 2.13 -14.01 6.18
N ALA A 107 2.05 -14.79 5.10
CA ALA A 107 1.98 -16.26 5.14
C ALA A 107 3.22 -16.88 5.79
N MET A 108 4.39 -16.27 5.55
CA MET A 108 5.67 -16.65 6.17
C MET A 108 5.72 -16.28 7.65
N ALA A 109 5.37 -15.04 8.00
CA ALA A 109 5.35 -14.56 9.39
C ALA A 109 4.32 -15.31 10.25
N SER A 110 3.23 -15.80 9.66
CA SER A 110 2.17 -16.52 10.36
C SER A 110 2.46 -18.01 10.58
N ARG A 111 3.66 -18.51 10.23
CA ARG A 111 4.04 -19.91 10.51
C ARG A 111 4.09 -20.19 12.01
N THR A 112 3.39 -21.24 12.44
CA THR A 112 3.26 -21.66 13.85
C THR A 112 4.40 -22.55 14.33
N THR A 113 5.16 -23.15 13.41
CA THR A 113 6.28 -24.04 13.70
C THR A 113 7.61 -23.34 13.39
N GLY A 114 8.61 -23.51 14.27
CA GLY A 114 9.97 -23.00 14.09
C GLY A 114 10.26 -21.66 14.80
N ASN A 115 11.30 -20.97 14.34
CA ASN A 115 11.78 -19.71 14.92
C ASN A 115 10.84 -18.54 14.57
N ARG A 116 9.89 -18.24 15.46
CA ARG A 116 8.89 -17.17 15.27
C ARG A 116 9.50 -15.79 14.93
N PRO A 117 10.46 -15.22 15.69
CA PRO A 117 11.06 -13.95 15.32
C PRO A 117 11.80 -14.02 13.98
N GLY A 118 12.46 -15.14 13.66
CA GLY A 118 13.10 -15.34 12.35
C GLY A 118 12.10 -15.36 11.17
N ASN A 119 10.93 -15.98 11.35
CA ASN A 119 9.87 -16.00 10.35
C ASN A 119 9.28 -14.61 10.11
N ILE A 120 9.10 -13.81 11.18
CA ILE A 120 8.64 -12.42 11.08
C ILE A 120 9.69 -11.57 10.37
N ALA A 121 10.97 -11.70 10.70
CA ALA A 121 12.04 -10.95 10.05
C ALA A 121 12.14 -11.26 8.54
N ARG A 122 12.11 -12.54 8.15
CA ARG A 122 12.13 -12.95 6.74
C ARG A 122 10.88 -12.51 5.99
N GLY A 123 9.70 -12.68 6.59
CA GLY A 123 8.44 -12.24 6.01
C GLY A 123 8.38 -10.72 5.86
N GLY A 124 8.91 -9.99 6.85
CA GLY A 124 8.95 -8.53 6.85
C GLY A 124 9.95 -7.97 5.85
N MET A 125 11.12 -8.61 5.70
CA MET A 125 12.06 -8.31 4.61
C MET A 125 11.41 -8.51 3.25
N LEU A 126 10.70 -9.63 3.03
CA LEU A 126 9.98 -9.87 1.78
C LEU A 126 8.90 -8.81 1.54
N ALA A 127 8.03 -8.55 2.51
CA ALA A 127 6.98 -7.54 2.39
C ALA A 127 7.56 -6.14 2.15
N GLY A 128 8.64 -5.76 2.85
CA GLY A 128 9.28 -4.45 2.72
C GLY A 128 9.98 -4.25 1.39
N LEU A 129 10.62 -5.30 0.85
CA LEU A 129 11.12 -5.27 -0.52
C LEU A 129 9.98 -5.13 -1.52
N GLY A 130 8.85 -5.81 -1.31
CA GLY A 130 7.65 -5.63 -2.12
C GLY A 130 7.11 -4.20 -2.11
N VAL A 131 7.08 -3.57 -0.93
CA VAL A 131 6.69 -2.16 -0.75
C VAL A 131 7.64 -1.22 -1.49
N ALA A 132 8.96 -1.44 -1.38
CA ALA A 132 9.95 -0.64 -2.08
C ALA A 132 9.86 -0.81 -3.61
N VAL A 133 9.77 -2.06 -4.09
CA VAL A 133 9.63 -2.36 -5.53
C VAL A 133 8.38 -1.68 -6.07
N MET A 134 7.24 -1.86 -5.41
CA MET A 134 6.01 -1.21 -5.83
C MET A 134 6.13 0.32 -5.83
N HIS A 135 6.80 0.94 -4.84
CA HIS A 135 6.96 2.39 -4.79
C HIS A 135 7.73 2.89 -6.01
N TYR A 136 8.88 2.26 -6.32
CA TYR A 136 9.70 2.68 -7.46
C TYR A 136 9.11 2.25 -8.81
N THR A 137 8.36 1.16 -8.90
CA THR A 137 7.55 0.83 -10.09
C THR A 137 6.42 1.84 -10.28
N GLY A 138 5.79 2.32 -9.21
CA GLY A 138 4.79 3.40 -9.26
C GLY A 138 5.40 4.72 -9.72
N MET A 139 6.60 5.08 -9.24
CA MET A 139 7.36 6.22 -9.75
C MET A 139 7.74 6.07 -11.22
N ALA A 140 8.10 4.86 -11.66
CA ALA A 140 8.39 4.56 -13.06
C ALA A 140 7.15 4.62 -13.96
N ALA A 141 5.93 4.57 -13.39
CA ALA A 141 4.69 4.79 -14.14
C ALA A 141 4.46 6.26 -14.51
N VAL A 142 5.20 7.19 -13.90
CA VAL A 142 5.03 8.63 -14.15
C VAL A 142 5.62 9.00 -15.51
N HIS A 143 4.76 9.45 -16.41
CA HIS A 143 5.12 10.06 -17.68
C HIS A 143 4.97 11.58 -17.59
N THR A 144 6.07 12.28 -17.87
CA THR A 144 6.12 13.74 -17.88
C THR A 144 7.27 14.23 -18.77
N ASN A 145 7.33 15.53 -19.06
CA ASN A 145 8.41 16.17 -19.83
C ASN A 145 9.68 16.44 -18.99
N SER A 146 9.71 15.89 -17.78
CA SER A 146 10.79 16.02 -16.80
C SER A 146 11.30 14.63 -16.42
N ALA A 147 12.51 14.56 -15.89
CA ALA A 147 13.11 13.33 -15.36
C ALA A 147 13.41 13.52 -13.88
N PHE A 148 13.34 12.43 -13.12
CA PHE A 148 13.82 12.42 -11.75
C PHE A 148 15.32 12.14 -11.74
N ASP A 149 16.09 13.08 -11.19
CA ASP A 149 17.46 12.86 -10.77
C ASP A 149 17.46 12.25 -9.37
N TRP A 150 18.06 11.08 -9.21
CA TRP A 150 17.88 10.22 -8.04
C TRP A 150 19.10 10.24 -7.14
N ASP A 151 18.90 10.52 -5.85
CA ASP A 151 19.91 10.31 -4.81
C ASP A 151 19.87 8.85 -4.32
N PRO A 152 20.88 8.03 -4.64
CA PRO A 152 20.91 6.63 -4.24
C PRO A 152 20.95 6.43 -2.72
N THR A 153 21.43 7.41 -1.96
CA THR A 153 21.51 7.37 -0.49
C THR A 153 20.11 7.43 0.12
N ILE A 154 19.28 8.34 -0.39
CA ILE A 154 17.90 8.51 0.09
C ILE A 154 17.04 7.33 -0.40
N ILE A 155 17.31 6.78 -1.58
CA ILE A 155 16.70 5.52 -2.03
C ILE A 155 17.04 4.39 -1.04
N ALA A 156 18.31 4.20 -0.69
CA ALA A 156 18.70 3.16 0.26
C ALA A 156 18.02 3.35 1.62
N LEU A 157 17.88 4.61 2.08
CA LEU A 157 17.17 4.96 3.30
C LEU A 157 15.67 4.62 3.23
N SER A 158 14.99 4.96 2.13
CA SER A 158 13.56 4.65 1.96
C SER A 158 13.32 3.13 1.95
N VAL A 159 14.20 2.36 1.30
CA VAL A 159 14.15 0.89 1.27
C VAL A 159 14.37 0.31 2.67
N LEU A 160 15.34 0.86 3.42
CA LEU A 160 15.57 0.45 4.80
C LEU A 160 14.33 0.70 5.67
N ILE A 161 13.71 1.89 5.54
CA ILE A 161 12.46 2.22 6.22
C ILE A 161 11.38 1.21 5.82
N ALA A 162 11.20 0.91 4.53
CA ALA A 162 10.21 -0.05 4.05
C ALA A 162 10.36 -1.43 4.71
N VAL A 163 11.59 -1.93 4.82
CA VAL A 163 11.91 -3.20 5.49
C VAL A 163 11.61 -3.16 6.99
N VAL A 164 12.11 -2.14 7.70
CA VAL A 164 11.90 -2.02 9.16
C VAL A 164 10.42 -1.91 9.48
N VAL A 165 9.70 -1.05 8.76
CA VAL A 165 8.26 -0.84 8.95
C VAL A 165 7.48 -2.11 8.66
N SER A 166 7.86 -2.88 7.63
CA SER A 166 7.18 -4.14 7.29
C SER A 166 7.42 -5.23 8.33
N ILE A 167 8.62 -5.32 8.91
CA ILE A 167 8.91 -6.22 10.03
C ILE A 167 8.05 -5.86 11.24
N VAL A 168 7.98 -4.57 11.60
CA VAL A 168 7.14 -4.08 12.70
C VAL A 168 5.66 -4.34 12.43
N ALA A 169 5.19 -4.11 11.21
CA ALA A 169 3.80 -4.37 10.80
C ALA A 169 3.43 -5.85 10.94
N LEU A 170 4.27 -6.78 10.49
CA LEU A 170 4.03 -8.21 10.64
C LEU A 170 4.16 -8.69 12.09
N TRP A 171 5.05 -8.08 12.87
CA TRP A 171 5.11 -8.31 14.30
C TRP A 171 3.80 -7.89 14.99
N LEU A 172 3.27 -6.71 14.68
CA LEU A 172 1.98 -6.23 15.17
C LEU A 172 0.83 -7.14 14.72
N ALA A 173 0.81 -7.54 13.45
CA ALA A 173 -0.20 -8.44 12.88
C ALA A 173 -0.30 -9.78 13.59
N THR A 174 0.79 -10.24 14.21
CA THR A 174 0.85 -11.52 14.93
C THR A 174 0.79 -11.39 16.45
N SER A 175 0.97 -10.19 17.00
CA SER A 175 1.08 -9.94 18.46
C SER A 175 -0.13 -9.22 19.06
N VAL A 176 -0.84 -8.43 18.25
CA VAL A 176 -1.98 -7.63 18.68
C VAL A 176 -3.22 -8.51 18.95
N LYS A 177 -3.86 -8.31 20.10
CA LYS A 177 -5.03 -9.12 20.53
C LYS A 177 -6.33 -8.33 20.63
N THR A 178 -6.27 -7.07 21.07
CA THR A 178 -7.46 -6.24 21.33
C THR A 178 -7.77 -5.29 20.18
N ARG A 179 -9.03 -4.81 20.08
CA ARG A 179 -9.43 -3.84 19.04
C ARG A 179 -8.70 -2.51 19.17
N ALA A 180 -8.48 -2.04 20.41
CA ALA A 180 -7.73 -0.80 20.66
C ALA A 180 -6.28 -0.89 20.19
N GLN A 181 -5.62 -2.03 20.46
CA GLN A 181 -4.27 -2.28 19.95
C GLN A 181 -4.24 -2.37 18.41
N GLN A 182 -5.28 -2.91 17.77
CA GLN A 182 -5.37 -2.95 16.30
C GLN A 182 -5.49 -1.55 15.71
N LEU A 183 -6.31 -0.69 16.32
CA LEU A 183 -6.45 0.69 15.88
C LEU A 183 -5.13 1.45 16.05
N GLY A 184 -4.48 1.33 17.21
CA GLY A 184 -3.17 1.94 17.46
C GLY A 184 -2.10 1.44 16.48
N ALA A 185 -2.06 0.12 16.21
CA ALA A 185 -1.16 -0.46 15.23
C ALA A 185 -1.42 0.06 13.81
N ALA A 186 -2.69 0.18 13.41
CA ALA A 186 -3.06 0.68 12.09
C ALA A 186 -2.67 2.16 11.89
N VAL A 187 -2.85 2.99 12.92
CA VAL A 187 -2.42 4.39 12.93
C VAL A 187 -0.90 4.48 12.75
N LEU A 188 -0.13 3.71 13.54
CA LEU A 188 1.33 3.67 13.42
C LEU A 188 1.79 3.16 12.06
N MET A 189 1.13 2.13 11.52
CA MET A 189 1.42 1.62 10.18
C MET A 189 1.16 2.67 9.11
N GLY A 190 0.06 3.43 9.19
CA GLY A 190 -0.21 4.53 8.27
C GLY A 190 0.89 5.60 8.29
N VAL A 191 1.36 5.99 9.49
CA VAL A 191 2.47 6.96 9.63
C VAL A 191 3.72 6.41 8.97
N ALA A 192 3.99 5.14 9.19
CA ALA A 192 5.18 4.47 8.70
C ALA A 192 5.19 4.30 7.17
N VAL A 193 4.04 3.97 6.57
CA VAL A 193 3.86 3.91 5.11
C VAL A 193 4.01 5.32 4.49
N CYS A 194 3.42 6.34 5.12
CA CYS A 194 3.64 7.76 4.78
C CYS A 194 5.12 8.15 4.84
N GLY A 195 5.79 7.82 5.93
CA GLY A 195 7.21 8.09 6.10
C GLY A 195 8.06 7.47 4.99
N MET A 196 7.83 6.20 4.65
CA MET A 196 8.52 5.53 3.55
C MET A 196 8.29 6.23 2.21
N HIS A 197 7.02 6.50 1.87
CA HIS A 197 6.66 7.12 0.59
C HIS A 197 7.27 8.51 0.43
N TYR A 198 7.12 9.40 1.41
CA TYR A 198 7.63 10.76 1.29
C TYR A 198 9.16 10.80 1.38
N THR A 199 9.80 9.88 2.09
CA THR A 199 11.27 9.71 2.01
C THR A 199 11.69 9.28 0.60
N GLY A 200 10.96 8.34 -0.01
CA GLY A 200 11.21 7.94 -1.40
C GLY A 200 11.01 9.08 -2.40
N MET A 201 10.00 9.92 -2.19
CA MET A 201 9.78 11.14 -3.00
C MET A 201 10.93 12.14 -2.86
N MET A 202 11.45 12.34 -1.65
CA MET A 202 12.61 13.21 -1.41
C MET A 202 13.88 12.74 -2.14
N ALA A 203 13.95 11.47 -2.53
CA ALA A 203 15.09 10.95 -3.27
C ALA A 203 15.15 11.43 -4.73
N GLY A 204 14.03 11.88 -5.30
CA GLY A 204 13.93 12.27 -6.70
C GLY A 204 13.77 13.78 -6.87
N THR A 205 14.77 14.44 -7.43
CA THR A 205 14.65 15.85 -7.86
C THR A 205 14.15 15.90 -9.29
N MET A 206 13.00 16.53 -9.52
CA MET A 206 12.43 16.63 -10.86
C MET A 206 13.10 17.74 -11.67
N ILE A 207 13.69 17.39 -12.81
CA ILE A 207 14.42 18.30 -13.71
C ILE A 207 13.73 18.29 -15.08
N CYS A 208 13.39 19.46 -15.61
CA CYS A 208 12.85 19.61 -16.96
C CYS A 208 13.85 19.14 -18.01
N THR A 209 13.44 18.26 -18.92
CA THR A 209 14.33 17.71 -19.97
C THR A 209 14.15 18.39 -21.32
N GLY A 210 13.13 19.24 -21.48
CA GLY A 210 12.78 19.87 -22.76
C GLY A 210 12.23 18.91 -23.81
N ARG A 211 11.99 17.64 -23.46
CA ARG A 211 11.39 16.67 -24.38
C ARG A 211 9.94 17.03 -24.66
N THR A 212 9.53 16.85 -25.92
CA THR A 212 8.12 16.90 -26.30
C THR A 212 7.36 15.82 -25.53
N TYR A 213 6.33 16.26 -24.82
CA TYR A 213 5.42 15.38 -24.12
C TYR A 213 4.71 14.48 -25.15
N SER A 214 4.85 13.16 -25.00
CA SER A 214 4.16 12.17 -25.81
C SER A 214 3.18 11.41 -24.90
N PRO A 215 1.86 11.65 -25.02
CA PRO A 215 0.88 10.92 -24.23
C PRO A 215 0.98 9.42 -24.51
N SER A 216 0.87 8.59 -23.47
CA SER A 216 0.66 7.14 -23.68
C SER A 216 -0.83 6.88 -23.99
N LEU A 217 -1.10 5.91 -24.86
CA LEU A 217 -2.47 5.51 -25.25
C LEU A 217 -3.36 5.10 -24.06
N PHE A 218 -2.75 4.73 -22.93
CA PHE A 218 -3.41 4.30 -21.69
C PHE A 218 -2.91 5.09 -20.47
N ALA A 219 -2.72 6.40 -20.61
CA ALA A 219 -2.37 7.29 -19.50
C ALA A 219 -3.61 7.72 -18.70
N ILE A 220 -3.46 7.78 -17.36
CA ILE A 220 -4.44 8.41 -16.46
C ILE A 220 -3.90 9.79 -16.06
N GLU A 221 -4.73 10.82 -16.22
CA GLU A 221 -4.38 12.19 -15.81
C GLU A 221 -4.20 12.28 -14.28
N GLY A 222 -3.08 12.85 -13.85
CA GLY A 222 -2.65 12.84 -12.45
C GLY A 222 -3.57 13.57 -11.47
N ASP A 223 -4.35 14.55 -11.92
CA ASP A 223 -5.27 15.27 -11.04
C ASP A 223 -6.47 14.41 -10.58
N ASN A 224 -6.86 13.43 -11.40
CA ASN A 224 -8.03 12.58 -11.13
C ASN A 224 -7.65 11.24 -10.47
N ILE A 225 -6.40 10.78 -10.64
CA ILE A 225 -5.97 9.47 -10.16
C ILE A 225 -6.16 9.31 -8.65
N GLY A 226 -5.89 10.35 -7.85
CA GLY A 226 -6.06 10.30 -6.40
C GLY A 226 -7.50 10.01 -5.98
N TYR A 227 -8.48 10.69 -6.58
CA TYR A 227 -9.89 10.47 -6.24
C TYR A 227 -10.42 9.13 -6.74
N VAL A 228 -10.02 8.71 -7.95
CA VAL A 228 -10.38 7.41 -8.53
C VAL A 228 -9.83 6.27 -7.66
N VAL A 229 -8.55 6.35 -7.30
CA VAL A 229 -7.89 5.37 -6.45
C VAL A 229 -8.52 5.33 -5.06
N PHE A 230 -8.85 6.49 -4.47
CA PHE A 230 -9.56 6.55 -3.19
C PHE A 230 -10.94 5.87 -3.26
N GLY A 231 -11.74 6.17 -4.29
CA GLY A 231 -13.05 5.55 -4.48
C GLY A 231 -12.98 4.03 -4.68
N LEU A 232 -12.00 3.56 -5.46
CA LEU A 232 -11.73 2.14 -5.66
C LEU A 232 -11.33 1.46 -4.34
N ALA A 233 -10.40 2.07 -3.60
CA ALA A 233 -9.92 1.57 -2.32
C ALA A 233 -11.05 1.47 -1.27
N ALA A 234 -11.88 2.51 -1.17
CA ALA A 234 -13.04 2.53 -0.27
C ALA A 234 -14.06 1.45 -0.64
N SER A 235 -14.30 1.24 -1.94
CA SER A 235 -15.20 0.18 -2.43
C SER A 235 -14.66 -1.22 -2.11
N ILE A 236 -13.36 -1.45 -2.30
CA ILE A 236 -12.70 -2.71 -1.94
C ILE A 236 -12.80 -2.96 -0.42
N LEU A 237 -12.55 -1.94 0.41
CA LEU A 237 -12.72 -2.06 1.86
C LEU A 237 -14.16 -2.40 2.25
N MET A 238 -15.14 -1.77 1.61
CA MET A 238 -16.54 -2.07 1.84
C MET A 238 -16.84 -3.54 1.56
N VAL A 239 -16.38 -4.07 0.42
CA VAL A 239 -16.54 -5.49 0.07
C VAL A 239 -15.90 -6.41 1.11
N ILE A 240 -14.66 -6.12 1.54
CA ILE A 240 -13.95 -6.92 2.54
C ILE A 240 -14.70 -6.91 3.89
N LEU A 241 -15.27 -5.76 4.29
CA LEU A 241 -16.08 -5.65 5.50
C LEU A 241 -17.40 -6.43 5.39
N VAL A 242 -18.05 -6.41 4.23
CA VAL A 242 -19.25 -7.24 3.97
C VAL A 242 -18.92 -8.72 4.09
N ILE A 243 -17.82 -9.18 3.50
CA ILE A 243 -17.34 -10.57 3.63
C ILE A 243 -17.10 -10.92 5.11
N GLU A 244 -16.53 -9.99 5.88
CA GLU A 244 -16.29 -10.22 7.31
C GLU A 244 -17.61 -10.37 8.10
N ILE A 245 -18.63 -9.58 7.77
CA ILE A 245 -19.95 -9.65 8.40
C ILE A 245 -20.65 -10.98 8.04
N THR A 246 -20.58 -11.40 6.78
CA THR A 246 -21.21 -12.66 6.33
C THR A 246 -20.56 -13.88 6.97
N HIS A 247 -19.23 -13.92 7.07
CA HIS A 247 -18.51 -15.00 7.77
C HIS A 247 -18.89 -15.08 9.25
N ARG A 248 -19.05 -13.93 9.93
CA ARG A 248 -19.49 -13.88 11.33
C ARG A 248 -20.92 -14.38 11.48
N ALA A 249 -21.82 -13.97 10.60
CA ALA A 249 -23.22 -14.40 10.62
C ALA A 249 -23.35 -15.92 10.43
N GLN A 250 -22.57 -16.50 9.49
CA GLN A 250 -22.51 -17.94 9.28
C GLN A 250 -21.98 -18.69 10.50
N ALA A 251 -20.92 -18.18 11.16
CA ALA A 251 -20.35 -18.79 12.36
C ALA A 251 -21.29 -18.74 13.58
N SER A 252 -22.21 -17.78 13.63
CA SER A 252 -23.21 -17.64 14.70
C SER A 252 -24.50 -18.44 14.49
N ARG A 253 -24.71 -19.06 13.32
CA ARG A 253 -25.89 -19.89 13.09
C ARG A 253 -25.77 -21.18 13.93
N PRO A 254 -26.75 -21.50 14.79
CA PRO A 254 -26.77 -22.79 15.47
C PRO A 254 -26.81 -23.89 14.42
N MET A 255 -25.97 -24.92 14.57
CA MET A 255 -26.06 -26.11 13.71
C MET A 255 -27.48 -26.66 13.87
N ALA A 256 -28.27 -26.60 12.80
CA ALA A 256 -29.58 -27.23 12.79
C ALA A 256 -29.37 -28.70 13.16
N SER A 257 -29.85 -29.07 14.34
CA SER A 257 -29.89 -30.44 14.81
C SER A 257 -30.52 -31.28 13.73
N GLY A 258 -29.80 -32.27 13.22
CA GLY A 258 -30.42 -33.35 12.47
C GLY A 258 -31.46 -34.04 13.36
N GLY A 259 -32.73 -33.67 13.19
CA GLY A 259 -33.83 -34.60 13.39
C GLY A 259 -33.98 -35.33 12.05
N GLY A 260 -33.75 -36.63 11.92
CA GLY A 260 -34.15 -37.65 12.87
C GLY A 260 -35.63 -37.92 12.68
N THR A 261 -36.00 -38.57 11.57
CA THR A 261 -37.22 -39.37 11.48
C THR A 261 -36.84 -40.74 10.94
N ARG A 262 -37.13 -41.73 11.80
CA ARG A 262 -37.11 -43.17 11.58
C ARG A 262 -37.96 -43.58 10.38
#